data_AF-A0A354PK90-F1
#
_entry.id   AF-A0A354PK90-F1
#
_cell.length_a   1.000
_cell.length_b   1.000
_cell.length_c   1.000
_cell.angle_alpha   90.00
_cell.angle_beta   90.00
_cell.angle_gamma   90.00
#
_symmetry.space_group_name_H-M   'P 1'
#
loop_
_entity.id
_entity.type
_entity.pdbx_description
1 polymer ?
#
loop_
_entity_poly.entity_id
_entity_poly.type
_entity_poly.pdbx_seq_one_letter_code
_entity_poly.pdbx_strand_id
1 'polypeptide(L)'
;MKPLAKFTFGVGDRFAHQASAQLDAFRKARSMGWNILPVWNKSNREHLTVGSEPPSVLAAAEAAIEAAQWQHGFYIDADHIGIATVEPFLSCSDFFTLDVADFIGKPAAQSAIDSFVSTHRSLIGRIDLPGLSAPIDIDEALLRATAQKYLAAAIRAGETYRHIQAAKGAVPFVTEVSMDETDAPQTPPELLIILAALASVGVPAQTIAPKFTGRFNKGVDYVGDVQQFEREFRDDIAVIAYAVKAFGLPLELKLSVHSGSDK
;
A
#
# COMPACT_ATOMS: atom_id res chain seq x y z
N MET A 1 1.45 -4.04 -15.65
CA MET A 1 1.65 -4.16 -14.19
C MET A 1 2.50 -5.37 -13.92
N LYS A 2 3.30 -5.36 -12.84
CA LYS A 2 4.12 -6.51 -12.47
C LYS A 2 3.25 -7.49 -11.67
N PRO A 3 3.25 -8.81 -11.96
CA PRO A 3 2.48 -9.76 -11.15
C PRO A 3 2.90 -9.72 -9.68
N LEU A 4 1.93 -9.65 -8.78
CA LEU A 4 2.15 -9.66 -7.34
C LEU A 4 1.76 -11.02 -6.75
N ALA A 5 2.64 -11.64 -5.98
CA ALA A 5 2.32 -12.88 -5.29
C ALA A 5 1.25 -12.66 -4.21
N LYS A 6 0.43 -13.70 -3.98
CA LYS A 6 -0.65 -13.69 -2.95
C LYS A 6 -0.10 -13.25 -1.59
N PHE A 7 1.01 -13.85 -1.17
CA PHE A 7 1.70 -13.49 0.07
C PHE A 7 3.06 -12.89 -0.25
N THR A 8 3.30 -11.69 0.29
CA THR A 8 4.58 -10.99 0.24
C THR A 8 4.89 -10.50 1.64
N PHE A 9 6.19 -10.36 1.96
CA PHE A 9 6.61 -9.87 3.26
C PHE A 9 7.74 -8.86 3.09
N GLY A 10 7.54 -7.66 3.63
CA GLY A 10 8.54 -6.59 3.67
C GLY A 10 9.69 -6.96 4.59
N VAL A 11 10.92 -7.00 4.08
CA VAL A 11 12.13 -7.34 4.82
C VAL A 11 13.14 -6.21 4.73
N GLY A 12 12.84 -5.14 5.45
CA GLY A 12 13.68 -3.95 5.48
C GLY A 12 15.10 -4.27 5.96
N ASP A 13 16.09 -3.81 5.19
CA ASP A 13 17.52 -3.97 5.53
C ASP A 13 18.22 -2.61 5.50
N ARG A 14 18.27 -1.97 6.67
CA ARG A 14 18.88 -0.65 6.83
C ARG A 14 20.38 -0.64 6.55
N PHE A 15 21.05 -1.79 6.63
CA PHE A 15 22.51 -1.87 6.54
C PHE A 15 22.99 -2.67 5.32
N ALA A 16 22.09 -3.23 4.52
CA ALA A 16 22.40 -4.06 3.36
C ALA A 16 23.25 -5.31 3.70
N HIS A 17 23.13 -5.82 4.93
CA HIS A 17 23.92 -6.94 5.46
C HIS A 17 23.06 -8.14 5.90
N GLN A 18 21.74 -8.05 5.80
CA GLN A 18 20.80 -9.06 6.32
C GLN A 18 20.11 -9.88 5.23
N ALA A 19 20.25 -9.49 3.95
CA ALA A 19 19.55 -10.12 2.83
C ALA A 19 19.65 -11.66 2.81
N SER A 20 20.84 -12.24 3.01
CA SER A 20 21.01 -13.70 3.04
C SER A 20 20.24 -14.37 4.19
N ALA A 21 20.34 -13.82 5.40
CA ALA A 21 19.63 -14.36 6.56
C ALA A 21 18.11 -14.19 6.44
N GLN A 22 17.65 -13.06 5.90
CA GLN A 22 16.25 -12.84 5.58
C GLN A 22 15.76 -13.87 4.56
N LEU A 23 16.51 -14.11 3.47
CA LEU A 23 16.17 -15.08 2.43
C LEU A 23 16.04 -16.52 2.98
N ASP A 24 16.87 -16.90 3.96
CA ASP A 24 16.77 -18.22 4.61
C ASP A 24 15.42 -18.42 5.33
N ALA A 25 14.81 -17.35 5.86
CA ALA A 25 13.46 -17.44 6.43
C ALA A 25 12.42 -17.80 5.36
N PHE A 26 12.53 -17.25 4.14
CA PHE A 26 11.62 -17.59 3.03
C PHE A 26 11.85 -19.00 2.50
N ARG A 27 13.11 -19.48 2.46
CA ARG A 27 13.43 -20.87 2.14
C ARG A 27 12.79 -21.83 3.14
N LYS A 28 12.84 -21.49 4.43
CA LYS A 28 12.18 -22.25 5.49
C LYS A 28 10.65 -22.20 5.38
N ALA A 29 10.06 -21.03 5.13
CA ALA A 29 8.62 -20.93 4.90
C ALA A 29 8.18 -21.82 3.72
N ARG A 30 8.97 -21.84 2.65
CA ARG A 30 8.72 -22.69 1.48
C ARG A 30 8.83 -24.19 1.79
N SER A 31 9.81 -24.61 2.59
CA SER A 31 9.90 -26.03 3.01
C SER A 31 8.73 -26.45 3.90
N MET A 32 8.06 -25.49 4.55
CA MET A 32 6.81 -25.69 5.29
C MET A 32 5.56 -25.60 4.39
N GLY A 33 5.71 -25.46 3.07
CA GLY A 33 4.60 -25.40 2.11
C GLY A 33 4.04 -24.00 1.85
N TRP A 34 4.65 -22.94 2.39
CA TRP A 34 4.20 -21.56 2.20
C TRP A 34 4.94 -20.88 1.06
N ASN A 35 4.19 -20.35 0.09
CA ASN A 35 4.74 -19.54 -0.99
C ASN A 35 4.64 -18.04 -0.63
N ILE A 36 5.66 -17.53 0.06
CA ILE A 36 5.80 -16.11 0.44
C ILE A 36 7.01 -15.56 -0.30
N LEU A 37 6.88 -14.40 -0.95
CA LEU A 37 8.00 -13.74 -1.62
C LEU A 37 8.55 -12.57 -0.79
N PRO A 38 9.88 -12.40 -0.72
CA PRO A 38 10.50 -11.25 -0.06
C PRO A 38 10.28 -9.97 -0.87
N VAL A 39 10.03 -8.88 -0.14
CA VAL A 39 10.05 -7.50 -0.65
C VAL A 39 11.12 -6.78 0.15
N TRP A 40 12.32 -6.61 -0.41
CA TRP A 40 13.34 -5.80 0.25
C TRP A 40 12.99 -4.34 0.10
N ASN A 41 12.80 -3.65 1.22
CA ASN A 41 12.33 -2.27 1.23
C ASN A 41 13.27 -1.37 2.04
N LYS A 42 13.37 -0.10 1.65
CA LYS A 42 14.04 0.91 2.45
C LYS A 42 13.55 2.30 2.05
N SER A 43 13.16 3.09 3.04
CA SER A 43 12.66 4.44 2.78
C SER A 43 13.76 5.43 2.46
N ASN A 44 13.43 6.51 1.75
CA ASN A 44 14.37 7.61 1.50
C ASN A 44 14.95 8.19 2.81
N ARG A 45 14.14 8.29 3.86
CA ARG A 45 14.57 8.73 5.21
C ARG A 45 15.64 7.80 5.80
N GLU A 46 15.49 6.50 5.63
CA GLU A 46 16.47 5.51 6.12
C GLU A 46 17.77 5.56 5.32
N HIS A 47 17.70 5.76 4.00
CA HIS A 47 18.87 5.98 3.15
C HIS A 47 19.70 7.18 3.63
N LEU A 48 19.05 8.33 3.83
CA LEU A 48 19.70 9.55 4.32
C LEU A 48 20.29 9.38 5.72
N THR A 49 19.57 8.68 6.61
CA THR A 49 20.00 8.46 8.00
C THR A 49 21.25 7.59 8.08
N VAL A 50 21.32 6.53 7.27
CA VAL A 50 22.45 5.59 7.26
C VAL A 50 23.60 6.09 6.38
N GLY A 51 23.34 6.99 5.43
CA GLY A 51 24.32 7.42 4.43
C GLY A 51 24.52 6.37 3.33
N SER A 52 23.42 5.77 2.88
CA SER A 52 23.42 4.72 1.83
C SER A 52 22.55 5.15 0.64
N GLU A 53 22.69 4.49 -0.50
CA GLU A 53 21.95 4.81 -1.73
C GLU A 53 20.95 3.72 -2.13
N PRO A 54 19.80 4.03 -2.75
CA PRO A 54 18.80 3.03 -3.13
C PRO A 54 19.30 1.80 -3.89
N PRO A 55 20.24 1.92 -4.85
CA PRO A 55 20.78 0.74 -5.54
C PRO A 55 21.45 -0.30 -4.63
N SER A 56 21.88 0.09 -3.42
CA SER A 56 22.51 -0.84 -2.46
C SER A 56 21.56 -1.95 -1.98
N VAL A 57 20.24 -1.67 -1.94
CA VAL A 57 19.23 -2.67 -1.53
C VAL A 57 19.11 -3.76 -2.60
N LEU A 58 19.02 -3.37 -3.87
CA LEU A 58 18.99 -4.31 -4.99
C LEU A 58 20.27 -5.15 -5.03
N ALA A 59 21.44 -4.52 -4.91
CA ALA A 59 22.73 -5.22 -4.94
C ALA A 59 22.86 -6.27 -3.83
N ALA A 60 22.42 -5.96 -2.61
CA ALA A 60 22.42 -6.91 -1.49
C ALA A 60 21.44 -8.07 -1.71
N ALA A 61 20.24 -7.77 -2.22
CA ALA A 61 19.26 -8.79 -2.57
C ALA A 61 19.78 -9.72 -3.66
N GLU A 62 20.31 -9.19 -4.77
CA GLU A 62 20.86 -9.98 -5.88
C GLU A 62 22.00 -10.90 -5.43
N ALA A 63 22.92 -10.39 -4.61
CA ALA A 63 24.01 -11.20 -4.06
C ALA A 63 23.49 -12.36 -3.18
N ALA A 64 22.48 -12.11 -2.35
CA ALA A 64 21.85 -13.15 -1.53
C ALA A 64 21.11 -14.20 -2.38
N ILE A 65 20.40 -13.76 -3.41
CA ILE A 65 19.66 -14.61 -4.36
C ILE A 65 20.61 -15.51 -5.14
N GLU A 66 21.71 -14.95 -5.65
CA GLU A 66 22.75 -15.70 -6.37
C GLU A 66 23.40 -16.74 -5.47
N ALA A 67 23.85 -16.34 -4.27
CA ALA A 67 24.51 -17.23 -3.32
C ALA A 67 23.61 -18.39 -2.86
N ALA A 68 22.31 -18.14 -2.69
CA ALA A 68 21.33 -19.16 -2.30
C ALA A 68 20.76 -19.95 -3.49
N GLN A 69 21.15 -19.61 -4.73
CA GLN A 69 20.58 -20.13 -5.99
C GLN A 69 19.05 -20.04 -6.03
N TRP A 70 18.47 -18.97 -5.49
CA TRP A 70 17.03 -18.82 -5.36
C TRP A 70 16.35 -18.61 -6.72
N GLN A 71 15.42 -19.51 -7.07
CA GLN A 71 14.75 -19.54 -8.38
C GLN A 71 13.32 -18.97 -8.37
N HIS A 72 12.94 -18.22 -7.32
CA HIS A 72 11.61 -17.63 -7.22
C HIS A 72 11.66 -16.10 -7.25
N GLY A 73 10.50 -15.47 -7.38
CA GLY A 73 10.42 -14.01 -7.43
C GLY A 73 10.86 -13.34 -6.12
N PHE A 74 11.19 -12.07 -6.24
CA PHE A 74 11.38 -11.11 -5.16
C PHE A 74 11.00 -9.73 -5.69
N TYR A 75 10.93 -8.74 -4.81
CA TYR A 75 10.66 -7.35 -5.16
C TYR A 75 11.63 -6.42 -4.41
N ILE A 76 11.91 -5.27 -5.01
CA ILE A 76 12.63 -4.16 -4.37
C ILE A 76 11.66 -2.98 -4.27
N ASP A 77 11.33 -2.59 -3.05
CA ASP A 77 10.37 -1.54 -2.75
C ASP A 77 11.06 -0.21 -2.40
N ALA A 78 10.69 0.81 -3.19
CA ALA A 78 10.89 2.21 -2.89
C ALA A 78 9.86 2.65 -1.84
N ASP A 79 10.20 2.44 -0.57
CA ASP A 79 9.29 2.63 0.55
C ASP A 79 9.06 4.11 0.88
N HIS A 80 7.81 4.48 1.19
CA HIS A 80 7.39 5.84 1.50
C HIS A 80 7.97 6.92 0.56
N ILE A 81 7.67 6.84 -0.75
CA ILE A 81 8.13 7.81 -1.76
C ILE A 81 7.03 8.74 -2.24
N GLY A 82 7.44 9.91 -2.71
CA GLY A 82 6.62 10.85 -3.48
C GLY A 82 7.44 11.44 -4.63
N ILE A 83 6.84 12.34 -5.43
CA ILE A 83 7.54 12.96 -6.59
C ILE A 83 8.91 13.55 -6.22
N ALA A 84 9.05 14.12 -5.02
CA ALA A 84 10.29 14.75 -4.60
C ALA A 84 11.42 13.76 -4.26
N THR A 85 11.09 12.49 -3.98
CA THR A 85 12.03 11.50 -3.44
C THR A 85 12.20 10.26 -4.31
N VAL A 86 11.37 10.07 -5.34
CA VAL A 86 11.31 8.83 -6.12
C VAL A 86 12.45 8.66 -7.12
N GLU A 87 13.05 9.76 -7.61
CA GLU A 87 14.04 9.72 -8.70
C GLU A 87 15.18 8.69 -8.49
N PRO A 88 15.84 8.63 -7.31
CA PRO A 88 16.94 7.70 -7.10
C PRO A 88 16.53 6.21 -7.08
N PHE A 89 15.24 5.91 -6.98
CA PHE A 89 14.70 4.55 -6.89
C PHE A 89 14.27 3.97 -8.24
N LEU A 90 14.08 4.81 -9.26
CA LEU A 90 13.47 4.42 -10.54
C LEU A 90 14.20 3.28 -11.26
N SER A 91 15.53 3.26 -11.15
CA SER A 91 16.42 2.29 -11.80
C SER A 91 16.60 0.98 -11.02
N CYS A 92 16.35 0.96 -9.71
CA CYS A 92 16.63 -0.19 -8.86
C CYS A 92 15.39 -0.82 -8.20
N SER A 93 14.22 -0.18 -8.30
CA SER A 93 12.99 -0.63 -7.64
C SER A 93 11.94 -1.07 -8.64
N ASP A 94 11.18 -2.11 -8.29
CA ASP A 94 10.07 -2.65 -9.06
C ASP A 94 8.76 -2.73 -8.27
N PHE A 95 8.78 -2.24 -7.04
CA PHE A 95 7.67 -1.98 -6.15
C PHE A 95 7.81 -0.54 -5.65
N PHE A 96 6.70 0.21 -5.63
CA PHE A 96 6.70 1.60 -5.21
C PHE A 96 5.56 1.87 -4.23
N THR A 97 5.92 2.27 -3.02
CA THR A 97 5.00 2.68 -1.97
C THR A 97 4.79 4.17 -1.99
N LEU A 98 3.67 4.60 -2.57
CA LEU A 98 3.29 5.99 -2.75
C LEU A 98 2.78 6.55 -1.42
N ASP A 99 3.59 7.39 -0.78
CA ASP A 99 3.22 8.10 0.43
C ASP A 99 2.38 9.34 0.09
N VAL A 100 1.16 9.39 0.63
CA VAL A 100 0.23 10.51 0.45
C VAL A 100 -0.22 11.14 1.76
N ALA A 101 0.40 10.79 2.89
CA ALA A 101 -0.01 11.23 4.22
C ALA A 101 -0.09 12.77 4.33
N ASP A 102 0.91 13.48 3.79
CA ASP A 102 0.98 14.94 3.77
C ASP A 102 -0.19 15.63 3.04
N PHE A 103 -0.95 14.90 2.23
CA PHE A 103 -2.07 15.42 1.45
C PHE A 103 -3.44 15.03 2.04
N ILE A 104 -3.47 14.16 3.06
CA ILE A 104 -4.69 13.81 3.76
C ILE A 104 -5.16 15.00 4.60
N GLY A 105 -6.45 15.31 4.54
CA GLY A 105 -7.07 16.46 5.20
C GLY A 105 -6.90 17.78 4.44
N LYS A 106 -6.10 17.82 3.37
CA LYS A 106 -6.00 18.99 2.48
C LYS A 106 -7.07 18.86 1.39
N PRO A 107 -8.04 19.78 1.29
CA PRO A 107 -9.09 19.66 0.30
C PRO A 107 -8.55 19.84 -1.12
N ALA A 108 -9.02 18.99 -2.04
CA ALA A 108 -8.87 19.23 -3.47
C ALA A 108 -9.70 20.46 -3.89
N ALA A 109 -9.56 20.91 -5.14
CA ALA A 109 -10.42 21.96 -5.68
C ALA A 109 -11.90 21.59 -5.51
N GLN A 110 -12.74 22.56 -5.11
CA GLN A 110 -14.17 22.30 -4.85
C GLN A 110 -14.87 21.68 -6.05
N SER A 111 -14.54 22.11 -7.27
CA SER A 111 -15.04 21.53 -8.51
C SER A 111 -14.67 20.05 -8.69
N ALA A 112 -13.48 19.64 -8.26
CA ALA A 112 -13.06 18.24 -8.28
C ALA A 112 -13.82 17.41 -7.26
N ILE A 113 -14.06 17.95 -6.06
CA ILE A 113 -14.88 17.31 -5.03
C ILE A 113 -16.33 17.13 -5.52
N ASP A 114 -16.93 18.19 -6.07
CA ASP A 114 -18.30 18.13 -6.58
C ASP A 114 -18.45 17.14 -7.74
N SER A 115 -17.47 17.12 -8.65
CA SER A 115 -17.41 16.13 -9.74
C SER A 115 -17.28 14.71 -9.22
N PHE A 116 -16.41 14.49 -8.23
CA PHE A 116 -16.21 13.18 -7.61
C PHE A 116 -17.49 12.68 -6.93
N VAL A 117 -18.14 13.52 -6.11
CA VAL A 117 -19.40 13.20 -5.43
C VAL A 117 -20.50 12.89 -6.44
N SER A 118 -20.62 13.70 -7.50
CA SER A 118 -21.60 13.48 -8.58
C SER A 118 -21.39 12.14 -9.29
N THR A 119 -20.14 11.83 -9.63
CA THR A 119 -19.77 10.60 -10.34
C THR A 119 -20.01 9.35 -9.50
N HIS A 120 -19.79 9.44 -8.18
CA HIS A 120 -19.89 8.31 -7.26
C HIS A 120 -21.19 8.31 -6.44
N ARG A 121 -22.25 8.97 -6.91
CA ARG A 121 -23.58 8.94 -6.25
C ARG A 121 -24.11 7.51 -6.07
N SER A 122 -23.70 6.56 -6.90
CA SER A 122 -24.07 5.14 -6.77
C SER A 122 -23.54 4.46 -5.50
N LEU A 123 -22.54 5.05 -4.83
CA LEU A 123 -22.09 4.58 -3.52
C LEU A 123 -23.03 4.98 -2.39
N ILE A 124 -23.94 5.94 -2.60
CA ILE A 124 -24.89 6.38 -1.58
C ILE A 124 -25.96 5.30 -1.39
N GLY A 125 -26.15 4.89 -0.14
CA GLY A 125 -27.10 3.88 0.28
C GLY A 125 -26.48 2.86 1.23
N ARG A 126 -27.21 1.75 1.40
CA ARG A 126 -26.78 0.61 2.20
C ARG A 126 -26.11 -0.42 1.30
N ILE A 127 -24.86 -0.74 1.60
CA ILE A 127 -24.06 -1.74 0.90
C ILE A 127 -23.88 -2.94 1.84
N ASP A 128 -24.47 -4.05 1.46
CA ASP A 128 -24.34 -5.34 2.16
C ASP A 128 -23.43 -6.25 1.34
N LEU A 129 -22.23 -6.53 1.85
CA LEU A 129 -21.20 -7.32 1.19
C LEU A 129 -20.95 -8.62 1.97
N PRO A 130 -20.72 -9.75 1.28
CA PRO A 130 -20.29 -10.97 1.93
C PRO A 130 -19.01 -10.75 2.77
N GLY A 131 -19.07 -11.14 4.04
CA GLY A 131 -17.92 -11.06 4.96
C GLY A 131 -17.87 -9.81 5.84
N LEU A 132 -18.75 -8.82 5.62
CA LEU A 132 -18.87 -7.68 6.53
C LEU A 132 -19.45 -8.08 7.88
N SER A 133 -18.94 -7.46 8.93
CA SER A 133 -19.47 -7.55 10.29
C SER A 133 -20.80 -6.82 10.45
N ALA A 134 -21.00 -5.73 9.69
CA ALA A 134 -22.24 -4.99 9.54
C ALA A 134 -22.29 -4.31 8.16
N PRO A 135 -23.49 -4.07 7.60
CA PRO A 135 -23.60 -3.35 6.33
C PRO A 135 -23.02 -1.94 6.42
N ILE A 136 -22.45 -1.47 5.31
CA ILE A 136 -21.89 -0.14 5.17
C ILE A 136 -23.02 0.81 4.74
N ASP A 137 -23.25 1.86 5.51
CA ASP A 137 -24.18 2.93 5.14
C ASP A 137 -23.37 4.18 4.71
N ILE A 138 -23.55 4.61 3.46
CA ILE A 138 -22.92 5.83 2.92
C ILE A 138 -24.03 6.81 2.56
N ASP A 139 -24.01 8.00 3.17
CA ASP A 139 -24.84 9.13 2.74
C ASP A 139 -24.02 10.15 1.94
N GLU A 140 -24.69 11.17 1.40
CA GLU A 140 -24.00 12.22 0.62
C GLU A 140 -23.01 13.02 1.49
N ALA A 141 -23.29 13.15 2.80
CA ALA A 141 -22.42 13.88 3.73
C ALA A 141 -21.10 13.13 3.96
N LEU A 142 -21.15 11.81 4.20
CA LEU A 142 -19.98 10.95 4.35
C LEU A 142 -19.19 10.91 3.04
N LEU A 143 -19.84 10.67 1.90
CA LEU A 143 -19.16 10.64 0.60
C LEU A 143 -18.39 11.95 0.34
N ARG A 144 -19.02 13.09 0.62
CA ARG A 144 -18.41 14.42 0.46
C ARG A 144 -17.29 14.68 1.47
N ALA A 145 -17.49 14.33 2.74
CA ALA A 145 -16.48 14.51 3.78
C ALA A 145 -15.23 13.66 3.51
N THR A 146 -15.41 12.41 3.10
CA THR A 146 -14.31 11.53 2.69
C THR A 146 -13.61 12.08 1.44
N ALA A 147 -14.35 12.59 0.45
CA ALA A 147 -13.75 13.25 -0.71
C ALA A 147 -12.93 14.49 -0.32
N GLN A 148 -13.45 15.35 0.56
CA GLN A 148 -12.72 16.51 1.08
C GLN A 148 -11.43 16.11 1.81
N LYS A 149 -11.45 14.98 2.51
CA LYS A 149 -10.31 14.49 3.30
C LYS A 149 -9.27 13.75 2.47
N TYR A 150 -9.67 12.97 1.46
CA TYR A 150 -8.77 12.02 0.80
C TYR A 150 -8.60 12.23 -0.71
N LEU A 151 -9.43 13.02 -1.39
CA LEU A 151 -9.35 13.16 -2.84
C LEU A 151 -8.03 13.80 -3.29
N ALA A 152 -7.50 14.79 -2.55
CA ALA A 152 -6.21 15.39 -2.86
C ALA A 152 -5.06 14.36 -2.74
N ALA A 153 -5.11 13.50 -1.72
CA ALA A 153 -4.16 12.41 -1.53
C ALA A 153 -4.23 11.41 -2.69
N ALA A 154 -5.43 11.01 -3.13
CA ALA A 154 -5.60 10.16 -4.30
C ALA A 154 -5.05 10.81 -5.58
N ILE A 155 -5.35 12.09 -5.84
CA ILE A 155 -4.79 12.83 -6.97
C ILE A 155 -3.27 12.81 -6.92
N ARG A 156 -2.68 13.00 -5.74
CA ARG A 156 -1.22 12.99 -5.57
C ARG A 156 -0.60 11.61 -5.82
N ALA A 157 -1.25 10.53 -5.39
CA ALA A 157 -0.86 9.18 -5.78
C ALA A 157 -0.88 9.03 -7.31
N GLY A 158 -1.93 9.54 -7.99
CA GLY A 158 -2.04 9.52 -9.45
C GLY A 158 -0.91 10.27 -10.15
N GLU A 159 -0.51 11.44 -9.65
CA GLU A 159 0.61 12.20 -10.18
C GLU A 159 1.93 11.45 -10.03
N THR A 160 2.19 10.89 -8.84
CA THR A 160 3.42 10.14 -8.56
C THR A 160 3.48 8.85 -9.40
N TYR A 161 2.37 8.12 -9.48
CA TYR A 161 2.24 6.94 -10.34
C TYR A 161 2.55 7.26 -11.81
N ARG A 162 1.95 8.32 -12.37
CA ARG A 162 2.21 8.73 -13.77
C ARG A 162 3.66 9.13 -13.99
N HIS A 163 4.28 9.79 -13.02
CA HIS A 163 5.70 10.14 -13.10
C HIS A 163 6.59 8.89 -13.14
N ILE A 164 6.35 7.90 -12.26
CA ILE A 164 7.07 6.61 -12.29
C ILE A 164 6.81 5.87 -13.60
N GLN A 165 5.56 5.81 -14.06
CA GLN A 165 5.20 5.17 -15.31
C GLN A 165 5.91 5.80 -16.51
N ALA A 166 5.98 7.13 -16.57
CA ALA A 166 6.69 7.83 -17.63
C ALA A 166 8.19 7.51 -17.65
N ALA A 167 8.82 7.42 -16.48
CA ALA A 167 10.23 7.08 -16.36
C ALA A 167 10.54 5.60 -16.67
N LYS A 168 9.68 4.68 -16.22
CA LYS A 168 9.86 3.23 -16.41
C LYS A 168 9.43 2.74 -17.80
N GLY A 169 8.62 3.51 -18.52
CA GLY A 169 8.12 3.15 -19.84
C GLY A 169 7.34 1.83 -19.81
N ALA A 170 7.81 0.84 -20.58
CA ALA A 170 7.17 -0.47 -20.67
C ALA A 170 7.50 -1.40 -19.49
N VAL A 171 8.46 -1.05 -18.62
CA VAL A 171 8.88 -1.90 -17.51
C VAL A 171 7.77 -1.95 -16.44
N PRO A 172 7.18 -3.13 -16.18
CA PRO A 172 6.10 -3.24 -15.21
C PRO A 172 6.62 -3.11 -13.77
N PHE A 173 5.83 -2.52 -12.89
CA PHE A 173 6.10 -2.40 -11.46
C PHE A 173 4.82 -2.65 -10.64
N VAL A 174 5.01 -2.79 -9.33
CA VAL A 174 3.96 -2.89 -8.31
C VAL A 174 3.69 -1.51 -7.70
N THR A 175 2.43 -1.14 -7.54
CA THR A 175 2.02 0.12 -6.89
C THR A 175 1.33 -0.16 -5.57
N GLU A 176 1.89 0.37 -4.48
CA GLU A 176 1.23 0.49 -3.19
C GLU A 176 0.83 1.95 -2.94
N VAL A 177 -0.32 2.17 -2.30
CA VAL A 177 -0.69 3.50 -1.79
C VAL A 177 -0.73 3.44 -0.27
N SER A 178 0.09 4.26 0.39
CA SER A 178 0.19 4.32 1.84
C SER A 178 -0.56 5.51 2.42
N MET A 179 -1.41 5.24 3.41
CA MET A 179 -2.20 6.22 4.16
C MET A 179 -2.11 6.02 5.68
N ASP A 180 -1.15 5.22 6.14
CA ASP A 180 -0.98 4.78 7.53
C ASP A 180 -0.49 5.90 8.47
N GLU A 181 0.31 6.85 7.95
CA GLU A 181 0.87 8.00 8.68
C GLU A 181 -0.12 9.19 8.81
N THR A 182 -1.39 8.92 9.11
CA THR A 182 -2.43 9.95 9.35
C THR A 182 -2.91 9.97 10.82
N ASP A 183 -3.66 11.00 11.22
CA ASP A 183 -4.10 11.19 12.62
C ASP A 183 -5.24 10.26 13.04
N ALA A 184 -6.10 9.85 12.09
CA ALA A 184 -7.30 9.07 12.37
C ALA A 184 -7.35 7.79 11.51
N PRO A 185 -7.75 6.64 12.08
CA PRO A 185 -7.90 5.41 11.32
C PRO A 185 -8.92 5.57 10.20
N GLN A 186 -8.74 4.85 9.10
CA GLN A 186 -9.75 4.77 8.05
C GLN A 186 -10.80 3.75 8.45
N THR A 187 -12.06 4.12 8.32
CA THR A 187 -13.18 3.18 8.46
C THR A 187 -13.41 2.41 7.16
N PRO A 188 -14.04 1.22 7.19
CA PRO A 188 -14.41 0.49 5.97
C PRO A 188 -15.18 1.31 4.89
N PRO A 189 -16.18 2.17 5.22
CA PRO A 189 -16.78 3.07 4.23
C PRO A 189 -15.79 4.08 3.65
N GLU A 190 -14.91 4.67 4.47
CA GLU A 190 -13.87 5.59 3.97
C GLU A 190 -12.92 4.85 3.02
N LEU A 191 -12.49 3.63 3.37
CA LEU A 191 -11.65 2.81 2.51
C LEU A 191 -12.31 2.54 1.15
N LEU A 192 -13.61 2.22 1.14
CA LEU A 192 -14.33 2.00 -0.12
C LEU A 192 -14.32 3.25 -1.02
N ILE A 193 -14.56 4.43 -0.44
CA ILE A 193 -14.55 5.71 -1.16
C ILE A 193 -13.13 6.08 -1.61
N ILE A 194 -12.11 5.79 -0.79
CA ILE A 194 -10.69 5.98 -1.13
C ILE A 194 -10.33 5.14 -2.34
N LEU A 195 -10.72 3.86 -2.38
CA LEU A 195 -10.46 2.97 -3.51
C LEU A 195 -11.16 3.47 -4.79
N ALA A 196 -12.37 4.02 -4.69
CA ALA A 196 -13.04 4.69 -5.80
C ALA A 196 -12.26 5.93 -6.29
N ALA A 197 -11.71 6.73 -5.36
CA ALA A 197 -10.88 7.88 -5.69
C ALA A 197 -9.58 7.48 -6.40
N LEU A 198 -8.89 6.43 -5.93
CA LEU A 198 -7.68 5.90 -6.58
C LEU A 198 -7.98 5.38 -7.99
N ALA A 199 -9.09 4.65 -8.17
CA ALA A 199 -9.52 4.22 -9.50
C ALA A 199 -9.83 5.42 -10.41
N SER A 200 -10.50 6.45 -9.89
CA SER A 200 -10.88 7.67 -10.64
C SER A 200 -9.68 8.45 -11.17
N VAL A 201 -8.56 8.43 -10.45
CA VAL A 201 -7.32 9.11 -10.86
C VAL A 201 -6.36 8.20 -11.65
N GLY A 202 -6.79 6.97 -11.94
CA GLY A 202 -6.07 6.00 -12.74
C GLY A 202 -4.87 5.36 -12.02
N VAL A 203 -4.92 5.21 -10.69
CA VAL A 203 -3.89 4.49 -9.93
C VAL A 203 -4.26 3.01 -9.85
N PRO A 204 -3.49 2.10 -10.50
CA PRO A 204 -3.71 0.68 -10.37
C PRO A 204 -3.05 0.14 -9.10
N ALA A 205 -3.64 0.46 -7.94
CA ALA A 205 -3.15 0.00 -6.65
C ALA A 205 -3.23 -1.53 -6.56
N GLN A 206 -2.09 -2.18 -6.37
CA GLN A 206 -2.00 -3.62 -6.10
C GLN A 206 -1.89 -3.90 -4.60
N THR A 207 -1.58 -2.88 -3.81
CA THR A 207 -1.67 -2.90 -2.36
C THR A 207 -2.13 -1.55 -1.83
N ILE A 208 -2.75 -1.54 -0.65
CA ILE A 208 -3.13 -0.33 0.08
C ILE A 208 -2.82 -0.51 1.56
N ALA A 209 -2.14 0.46 2.16
CA ALA A 209 -1.83 0.49 3.59
C ALA A 209 -2.70 1.55 4.29
N PRO A 210 -3.89 1.19 4.79
CA PRO A 210 -4.68 2.09 5.61
C PRO A 210 -4.08 2.22 7.01
N LYS A 211 -4.45 3.29 7.71
CA LYS A 211 -4.27 3.37 9.17
C LYS A 211 -5.37 2.59 9.87
N PHE A 212 -4.98 1.55 10.61
CA PHE A 212 -5.89 0.77 11.45
C PHE A 212 -6.15 1.43 12.80
N THR A 213 -7.27 1.06 13.44
CA THR A 213 -7.54 1.39 14.85
C THR A 213 -6.47 0.79 15.76
N GLY A 214 -6.24 1.43 16.91
CA GLY A 214 -5.19 1.06 17.85
C GLY A 214 -3.85 1.69 17.48
N ARG A 215 -2.75 1.11 17.98
CA ARG A 215 -1.39 1.65 17.76
C ARG A 215 -0.44 0.56 17.28
N PHE A 216 0.17 0.83 16.13
CA PHE A 216 1.21 0.02 15.51
C PHE A 216 2.59 0.66 15.74
N ASN A 217 3.02 0.70 17.01
CA ASN A 217 4.31 1.24 17.38
C ASN A 217 5.45 0.31 16.92
N LYS A 218 6.59 0.89 16.54
CA LYS A 218 7.77 0.13 16.11
C LYS A 218 8.41 -0.61 17.30
N GLY A 219 8.74 -1.89 17.11
CA GLY A 219 9.49 -2.70 18.08
C GLY A 219 8.72 -3.19 19.29
N VAL A 220 7.39 -3.11 19.28
CA VAL A 220 6.50 -3.58 20.38
C VAL A 220 5.25 -4.21 19.78
N ASP A 221 4.49 -4.98 20.58
CA ASP A 221 3.22 -5.57 20.15
C ASP A 221 2.10 -4.52 19.94
N TYR A 222 0.99 -4.91 19.33
CA TYR A 222 -0.18 -4.09 19.07
C TYR A 222 -0.77 -3.59 20.38
N VAL A 223 -1.18 -2.31 20.40
CA VAL A 223 -1.85 -1.72 21.56
C VAL A 223 -3.25 -1.24 21.17
N GLY A 224 -4.26 -2.00 21.58
CA GLY A 224 -5.67 -1.71 21.34
C GLY A 224 -6.57 -2.92 21.63
N ASP A 225 -7.83 -2.85 21.19
CA ASP A 225 -8.74 -3.99 21.20
C ASP A 225 -8.47 -4.87 19.96
N VAL A 226 -8.01 -6.10 20.20
CA VAL A 226 -7.69 -7.08 19.14
C VAL A 226 -8.96 -7.57 18.44
N GLN A 227 -10.08 -7.73 19.16
CA GLN A 227 -11.32 -8.16 18.54
C GLN A 227 -11.90 -7.07 17.64
N GLN A 228 -11.75 -5.80 18.03
CA GLN A 228 -12.09 -4.67 17.17
C GLN A 228 -11.23 -4.67 15.90
N PHE A 229 -9.92 -4.78 16.06
CA PHE A 229 -9.00 -4.85 14.91
C PHE A 229 -9.34 -6.01 13.96
N GLU A 230 -9.58 -7.21 14.49
CA GLU A 230 -9.94 -8.38 13.67
C GLU A 230 -11.22 -8.15 12.86
N ARG A 231 -12.23 -7.49 13.44
CA ARG A 231 -13.48 -7.14 12.73
C ARG A 231 -13.22 -6.14 11.62
N GLU A 232 -12.57 -5.02 11.94
CA GLU A 232 -12.27 -3.95 10.96
C GLU A 232 -11.39 -4.47 9.82
N PHE A 233 -10.37 -5.28 10.14
CA PHE A 233 -9.49 -5.89 9.14
C PHE A 233 -10.23 -6.85 8.19
N ARG A 234 -11.20 -7.62 8.70
CA ARG A 234 -12.08 -8.46 7.86
C ARG A 234 -13.00 -7.62 6.99
N ASP A 235 -13.55 -6.55 7.53
CA ASP A 235 -14.42 -5.63 6.79
C ASP A 235 -13.66 -4.96 5.64
N ASP A 236 -12.42 -4.53 5.89
CA ASP A 236 -11.54 -3.96 4.87
C ASP A 236 -11.22 -4.95 3.74
N ILE A 237 -11.05 -6.24 4.06
CA ILE A 237 -10.89 -7.31 3.04
C ILE A 237 -12.16 -7.45 2.20
N ALA A 238 -13.33 -7.42 2.81
CA ALA A 238 -14.61 -7.49 2.09
C ALA A 238 -14.81 -6.27 1.18
N VAL A 239 -14.43 -5.08 1.66
CA VAL A 239 -14.42 -3.83 0.89
C VAL A 239 -13.49 -3.94 -0.32
N ILE A 240 -12.26 -4.44 -0.16
CA ILE A 240 -11.33 -4.65 -1.27
C ILE A 240 -11.90 -5.62 -2.30
N ALA A 241 -12.46 -6.76 -1.86
CA ALA A 241 -13.02 -7.77 -2.76
C ALA A 241 -14.17 -7.21 -3.62
N TYR A 242 -14.95 -6.29 -3.07
CA TYR A 242 -15.97 -5.54 -3.81
C TYR A 242 -15.34 -4.50 -4.74
N ALA A 243 -14.44 -3.65 -4.23
CA ALA A 243 -13.82 -2.54 -4.94
C ALA A 243 -13.06 -2.98 -6.21
N VAL A 244 -12.37 -4.13 -6.16
CA VAL A 244 -11.73 -4.75 -7.33
C VAL A 244 -12.72 -4.93 -8.49
N LYS A 245 -13.92 -5.41 -8.20
CA LYS A 245 -14.96 -5.65 -9.21
C LYS A 245 -15.68 -4.37 -9.61
N ALA A 246 -16.00 -3.52 -8.63
CA ALA A 246 -16.80 -2.32 -8.83
C ALA A 246 -16.03 -1.20 -9.56
N PHE A 247 -14.73 -1.07 -9.30
CA PHE A 247 -13.92 0.04 -9.79
C PHE A 247 -12.82 -0.38 -10.79
N GLY A 248 -12.74 -1.68 -11.12
CA GLY A 248 -11.73 -2.18 -12.06
C GLY A 248 -10.29 -2.10 -11.51
N LEU A 249 -10.13 -2.14 -10.19
CA LEU A 249 -8.80 -2.21 -9.56
C LEU A 249 -8.15 -3.58 -9.82
N PRO A 250 -6.82 -3.69 -9.70
CA PRO A 250 -6.10 -4.95 -9.88
C PRO A 250 -6.67 -6.10 -9.05
N LEU A 251 -6.77 -7.30 -9.65
CA LEU A 251 -7.33 -8.49 -8.99
C LEU A 251 -6.52 -8.92 -7.76
N GLU A 252 -5.24 -8.63 -7.76
CA GLU A 252 -4.30 -8.88 -6.68
C GLU A 252 -4.30 -7.84 -5.55
N LEU A 253 -5.16 -6.80 -5.62
CA LEU A 253 -5.25 -5.78 -4.58
C LEU A 253 -5.40 -6.43 -3.19
N LYS A 254 -4.49 -6.10 -2.28
CA LYS A 254 -4.48 -6.63 -0.91
C LYS A 254 -4.11 -5.55 0.10
N LEU A 255 -4.49 -5.78 1.36
CA LEU A 255 -4.06 -4.93 2.48
C LEU A 255 -2.56 -5.08 2.71
N SER A 256 -1.91 -3.95 2.96
CA SER A 256 -0.55 -3.86 3.47
C SER A 256 -0.60 -3.40 4.93
N VAL A 257 0.22 -4.02 5.78
CA VAL A 257 0.28 -3.72 7.23
C VAL A 257 1.64 -3.10 7.53
N HIS A 258 1.64 -1.79 7.71
CA HIS A 258 2.83 -1.04 8.06
C HIS A 258 3.14 -1.14 9.55
N SER A 259 4.42 -0.97 9.90
CA SER A 259 4.92 -1.19 11.27
C SER A 259 4.51 -2.56 11.87
N GLY A 260 4.41 -3.57 11.00
CA GLY A 260 3.93 -4.91 11.33
C GLY A 260 4.95 -5.81 12.03
N SER A 261 6.23 -5.43 12.10
CA SER A 261 7.19 -6.16 12.93
C SER A 261 6.71 -6.22 14.37
N ASP A 262 6.90 -7.38 15.00
CA ASP A 262 6.56 -7.66 16.40
C ASP A 262 5.04 -7.67 16.69
N LYS A 263 4.19 -7.78 15.66
CA LYS A 263 2.73 -8.03 15.70
C LYS A 263 2.40 -9.42 15.16
#